data_AF-A0AB34QKW6-F1
#
_entry.id   AF-A0AB34QKW6-F1
#
_cell.length_a   1.000
_cell.length_b   1.000
_cell.length_c   1.000
_cell.angle_alpha   90.00
_cell.angle_beta   90.00
_cell.angle_gamma   90.00
#
_symmetry.space_group_name_H-M   'P 1'
#
loop_
_entity.id
_entity.type
_entity.pdbx_description
1 polymer ?
#
loop_
_entity_poly.entity_id
_entity_poly.type
_entity_poly.pdbx_seq_one_letter_code
_entity_poly.pdbx_strand_id
1 'polypeptide(L)'
;MDPALGKKIQRIQQDIREEYLADHQHPWVIGFSGGKDSTLVTHLVFDVLMSLAPHERTREVHIVSNDTLVESPLVVTHVATVQSEIDHAANAWRMPVRVVTTRPETDSTFWVNLIGRGYPPPNRSFRWCTDRMKIQPTSQYIRSQADMAGQVILLLGVRRSESSTRAATVARYDNGERLNRHNDLLNCMVFRPIVELSTDEVWEYLAFTPPPWGGSHSALIQLYMDAGAAECPTVLSQDDAPGCGTSNSRFGCWTCTVVEKDKSLMGFVEAGYGEFSPLINFRDWLAGIRNDPERRLARRRNGKLTITNDGVFIPGPFTLETRREVLDRVLALERETKSKIIEESEVIRIREIWAEDASMFATRSVDEARAVAGSK
;
A
#
# COMPACT_ATOMS: atom_id res chain seq x y z
N MET A 1 -13.97 23.82 -15.21
CA MET A 1 -14.62 22.55 -14.87
C MET A 1 -15.79 22.32 -15.82
N ASP A 2 -15.78 21.21 -16.55
CA ASP A 2 -16.84 20.76 -17.43
C ASP A 2 -18.20 20.72 -16.68
N PRO A 3 -19.27 21.36 -17.20
CA PRO A 3 -20.61 21.27 -16.62
C PRO A 3 -21.13 19.83 -16.43
N ALA A 4 -20.71 18.87 -17.27
CA ALA A 4 -21.07 17.47 -17.11
C ALA A 4 -20.42 16.85 -15.87
N LEU A 5 -19.12 17.12 -15.65
CA LEU A 5 -18.40 16.73 -14.44
C LEU A 5 -19.04 17.34 -13.19
N GLY A 6 -19.39 18.63 -13.24
CA GLY A 6 -20.07 19.31 -12.12
C GLY A 6 -21.36 18.59 -11.67
N LYS A 7 -22.19 18.12 -12.61
CA LYS A 7 -23.41 17.34 -12.30
C LYS A 7 -23.09 15.99 -11.66
N LYS A 8 -22.06 15.28 -12.16
CA LYS A 8 -21.61 14.01 -11.57
C LYS A 8 -21.15 14.21 -10.14
N ILE A 9 -20.31 15.22 -9.88
CA ILE A 9 -19.83 15.54 -8.53
C ILE A 9 -20.98 15.88 -7.58
N GLN A 10 -21.94 16.71 -8.01
CA GLN A 10 -23.12 17.03 -7.19
C GLN A 10 -23.92 15.76 -6.84
N ARG A 11 -24.09 14.85 -7.81
CA ARG A 11 -24.77 13.58 -7.55
C ARG A 11 -24.01 12.73 -6.53
N ILE A 12 -22.68 12.65 -6.65
CA ILE A 12 -21.83 11.92 -5.71
C ILE A 12 -21.90 12.52 -4.31
N GLN A 13 -21.81 13.86 -4.19
CA GLN A 13 -21.93 14.55 -2.90
C GLN A 13 -23.32 14.31 -2.26
N GLN A 14 -24.38 14.28 -3.08
CA GLN A 14 -25.73 13.95 -2.60
C GLN A 14 -25.81 12.50 -2.11
N ASP A 15 -25.25 11.54 -2.85
CA ASP A 15 -25.22 10.14 -2.43
C ASP A 15 -24.42 9.94 -1.13
N ILE A 16 -23.30 10.65 -0.97
CA ILE A 16 -22.52 10.68 0.28
C ILE A 16 -23.35 11.29 1.41
N ARG A 17 -24.03 12.42 1.17
CA ARG A 17 -24.85 13.12 2.18
C ARG A 17 -26.01 12.24 2.67
N GLU A 18 -26.74 11.63 1.74
CA GLU A 18 -27.86 10.73 2.06
C GLU A 18 -27.38 9.53 2.89
N GLU A 19 -26.22 8.96 2.54
CA GLU A 19 -25.66 7.84 3.30
C GLU A 19 -25.19 8.26 4.68
N TYR A 20 -24.56 9.44 4.80
CA TYR A 20 -24.09 9.97 6.08
C TYR A 20 -25.24 10.23 7.06
N LEU A 21 -26.39 10.68 6.55
CA LEU A 21 -27.59 11.01 7.32
C LEU A 21 -28.57 9.83 7.46
N ALA A 22 -28.26 8.65 6.91
CA ALA A 22 -29.08 7.46 7.07
C ALA A 22 -29.23 7.06 8.55
N ASP A 23 -30.32 6.34 8.87
CA ASP A 23 -30.71 5.94 10.23
C ASP A 23 -29.83 4.80 10.80
N HIS A 24 -28.53 5.08 10.93
CA HIS A 24 -27.54 4.25 11.61
C HIS A 24 -26.30 5.09 11.97
N GLN A 25 -25.52 4.58 12.94
CA GLN A 25 -24.29 5.23 13.43
C GLN A 25 -23.00 4.48 13.08
N HIS A 26 -23.06 3.54 12.11
CA HIS A 26 -21.88 2.80 11.64
C HIS A 26 -20.76 3.74 11.19
N PRO A 27 -19.57 3.69 11.82
CA PRO A 27 -18.48 4.58 11.49
C PRO A 27 -17.98 4.31 10.07
N TRP A 28 -17.50 5.37 9.44
CA TRP A 28 -16.93 5.30 8.10
C TRP A 28 -15.43 5.10 8.19
N VAL A 29 -14.90 4.21 7.36
CA VAL A 29 -13.46 4.05 7.18
C VAL A 29 -13.14 4.41 5.74
N ILE A 30 -12.36 5.46 5.52
CA ILE A 30 -11.86 5.85 4.20
C ILE A 30 -10.46 5.29 4.04
N GLY A 31 -10.26 4.41 3.06
CA GLY A 31 -8.92 3.95 2.69
C GLY A 31 -8.14 5.07 1.99
N PHE A 32 -7.16 5.65 2.67
CA PHE A 32 -6.38 6.78 2.18
C PHE A 32 -4.95 6.38 1.84
N SER A 33 -4.57 6.45 0.55
CA SER A 33 -3.22 6.10 0.09
C SER A 33 -2.41 7.32 -0.38
N GLY A 34 -2.93 8.53 -0.25
CA GLY A 34 -2.33 9.75 -0.84
C GLY A 34 -2.30 9.77 -2.37
N GLY A 35 -3.00 8.85 -3.03
CA GLY A 35 -3.19 8.88 -4.48
C GLY A 35 -4.42 9.70 -4.87
N LYS A 36 -4.51 10.10 -6.14
CA LYS A 36 -5.61 10.93 -6.67
C LYS A 36 -7.01 10.43 -6.27
N ASP A 37 -7.24 9.13 -6.39
CA ASP A 37 -8.57 8.54 -6.20
C ASP A 37 -8.99 8.60 -4.72
N SER A 38 -8.09 8.23 -3.80
CA SER A 38 -8.35 8.32 -2.36
C SER A 38 -8.42 9.77 -1.86
N THR A 39 -7.63 10.66 -2.45
CA THR A 39 -7.69 12.10 -2.15
C THR A 39 -9.03 12.69 -2.57
N LEU A 40 -9.54 12.33 -3.74
CA LEU A 40 -10.86 12.76 -4.19
C LEU A 40 -11.98 12.25 -3.29
N VAL A 41 -11.97 10.96 -2.91
CA VAL A 41 -12.99 10.43 -1.97
C VAL A 41 -12.95 11.21 -0.65
N THR A 42 -11.76 11.44 -0.11
CA THR A 42 -11.58 12.18 1.15
C THR A 42 -12.07 13.62 1.01
N HIS A 43 -11.73 14.29 -0.10
CA HIS A 43 -12.21 15.63 -0.45
C HIS A 43 -13.73 15.71 -0.43
N LEU A 44 -14.40 14.84 -1.18
CA LEU A 44 -15.86 14.85 -1.31
C LEU A 44 -16.57 14.56 0.01
N VAL A 45 -16.04 13.65 0.82
CA VAL A 45 -16.60 13.39 2.16
C VAL A 45 -16.44 14.61 3.07
N PHE A 46 -15.25 15.22 3.08
CA PHE A 46 -14.97 16.38 3.93
C PHE A 46 -15.82 17.60 3.53
N ASP A 47 -16.03 17.82 2.23
CA ASP A 47 -16.98 18.82 1.69
C ASP A 47 -18.40 18.59 2.22
N VAL A 48 -18.88 17.35 2.14
CA VAL A 48 -20.22 17.01 2.62
C VAL A 48 -20.32 17.29 4.12
N LEU A 49 -19.34 16.88 4.92
CA LEU A 49 -19.31 17.17 6.37
C LEU A 49 -19.31 18.68 6.67
N MET A 50 -18.57 19.49 5.89
CA MET A 50 -18.59 20.95 5.99
C MET A 50 -19.97 21.54 5.69
N SER A 51 -20.69 20.95 4.73
CA SER A 51 -22.04 21.39 4.33
C SER A 51 -23.15 21.03 5.33
N LEU A 52 -22.86 20.17 6.31
CA LEU A 52 -23.79 19.77 7.37
C LEU A 52 -23.72 20.72 8.55
N ALA A 53 -24.85 20.92 9.23
CA ALA A 53 -24.87 21.66 10.49
C ALA A 53 -24.10 20.86 11.57
N PRO A 54 -23.46 21.51 12.55
CA PRO A 54 -22.65 20.80 13.56
C PRO A 54 -23.37 19.68 14.31
N HIS A 55 -24.69 19.79 14.52
CA HIS A 55 -25.48 18.78 15.21
C HIS A 55 -25.83 17.55 14.34
N GLU A 56 -25.69 17.65 13.02
CA GLU A 56 -25.92 16.53 12.09
C GLU A 56 -24.66 15.67 11.92
N ARG A 57 -23.48 16.19 12.30
CA ARG A 57 -22.17 15.54 12.20
C ARG A 57 -21.96 14.51 13.32
N THR A 58 -22.83 13.49 13.35
CA THR A 58 -22.93 12.54 14.46
C THR A 58 -22.06 11.29 14.31
N ARG A 59 -21.70 10.94 13.07
CA ARG A 59 -20.99 9.71 12.73
C ARG A 59 -19.49 9.93 12.62
N GLU A 60 -18.72 9.06 13.25
CA GLU A 60 -17.25 9.06 13.15
C GLU A 60 -16.77 8.64 11.76
N VAL A 61 -15.75 9.34 11.25
CA VAL A 61 -15.08 9.09 9.98
C VAL A 61 -13.60 8.89 10.23
N HIS A 62 -13.09 7.70 9.93
CA HIS A 62 -11.68 7.36 10.07
C HIS A 62 -11.00 7.42 8.71
N ILE A 63 -10.00 8.28 8.57
CA ILE A 63 -9.15 8.35 7.38
C ILE A 63 -7.93 7.48 7.67
N VAL A 64 -7.89 6.29 7.06
CA VAL A 64 -6.94 5.24 7.39
C VAL A 64 -5.92 5.07 6.27
N SER A 65 -4.66 5.32 6.58
CA SER A 65 -3.52 4.97 5.74
C SER A 65 -2.80 3.73 6.25
N ASN A 66 -2.07 3.06 5.35
CA ASN A 66 -1.23 1.93 5.69
C ASN A 66 0.21 2.22 5.27
N ASP A 67 1.06 2.44 6.27
CA ASP A 67 2.50 2.62 6.11
C ASP A 67 3.18 1.25 6.12
N THR A 68 3.69 0.82 4.95
CA THR A 68 4.41 -0.45 4.83
C THR A 68 5.85 -0.38 5.31
N LEU A 69 6.34 0.78 5.76
CA LEU A 69 7.74 1.03 6.16
C LEU A 69 8.77 0.92 5.03
N VAL A 70 8.33 0.64 3.80
CA VAL A 70 9.18 0.53 2.60
C VAL A 70 8.56 1.24 1.40
N GLU A 71 7.56 2.11 1.61
CA GLU A 71 7.02 2.99 0.57
C GLU A 71 8.08 4.00 0.09
N SER A 72 7.92 4.55 -1.10
CA SER A 72 8.82 5.59 -1.62
C SER A 72 8.89 6.81 -0.67
N PRO A 73 10.09 7.35 -0.35
CA PRO A 73 10.23 8.46 0.62
C PRO A 73 9.38 9.70 0.31
N LEU A 74 9.29 10.10 -0.97
CA LEU A 74 8.45 11.24 -1.37
C LEU A 74 6.96 10.96 -1.17
N VAL A 75 6.53 9.72 -1.42
CA VAL A 75 5.13 9.31 -1.25
C VAL A 75 4.77 9.29 0.23
N VAL A 76 5.65 8.76 1.09
CA VAL A 76 5.46 8.78 2.55
C VAL A 76 5.34 10.22 3.06
N THR A 77 6.26 11.08 2.62
CA THR A 77 6.26 12.51 3.00
C THR A 77 4.96 13.18 2.55
N HIS A 78 4.52 12.94 1.31
CA HIS A 78 3.26 13.48 0.80
C HIS A 78 2.05 13.03 1.63
N VAL A 79 1.94 11.72 1.90
CA VAL A 79 0.84 11.16 2.71
C VAL A 79 0.83 11.77 4.11
N ALA A 80 2.00 11.85 4.77
CA ALA A 80 2.13 12.41 6.11
C ALA A 80 1.72 13.89 6.16
N THR A 81 2.14 14.69 5.17
CA THR A 81 1.75 16.10 5.07
C THR A 81 0.24 16.25 4.93
N VAL A 82 -0.38 15.55 3.97
CA VAL A 82 -1.83 15.64 3.74
C VAL A 82 -2.62 15.13 4.96
N GLN A 83 -2.16 14.05 5.60
CA GLN A 83 -2.75 13.57 6.85
C GLN A 83 -2.70 14.63 7.96
N SER A 84 -1.57 15.33 8.12
CA SER A 84 -1.43 16.40 9.10
C SER A 84 -2.34 17.59 8.80
N GLU A 85 -2.51 17.96 7.52
CA GLU A 85 -3.41 19.03 7.11
C GLU A 85 -4.88 18.68 7.40
N ILE A 86 -5.29 17.46 7.05
CA ILE A 86 -6.63 16.94 7.32
C ILE A 86 -6.90 16.89 8.82
N ASP A 87 -5.96 16.37 9.62
CA ASP A 87 -6.12 16.27 11.08
C ASP A 87 -6.23 17.65 11.72
N HIS A 88 -5.38 18.59 11.30
CA HIS A 88 -5.45 19.97 11.76
C HIS A 88 -6.80 20.62 11.44
N ALA A 89 -7.27 20.50 10.19
CA ALA A 89 -8.56 21.04 9.78
C ALA A 89 -9.73 20.37 10.52
N ALA A 90 -9.73 19.04 10.64
CA ALA A 90 -10.74 18.30 11.37
C ALA A 90 -10.88 18.79 12.82
N ASN A 91 -9.75 18.99 13.50
CA ASN A 91 -9.71 19.51 14.86
C ASN A 91 -10.19 20.97 14.94
N ALA A 92 -9.72 21.84 14.05
CA ALA A 92 -10.11 23.25 14.01
C ALA A 92 -11.62 23.43 13.80
N TRP A 93 -12.22 22.61 12.93
CA TRP A 93 -13.65 22.65 12.60
C TRP A 93 -14.51 21.73 13.47
N ARG A 94 -13.92 21.07 14.48
CA ARG A 94 -14.58 20.09 15.37
C ARG A 94 -15.36 19.03 14.61
N MET A 95 -14.74 18.48 13.57
CA MET A 95 -15.33 17.40 12.79
C MET A 95 -15.15 16.06 13.49
N PRO A 96 -16.08 15.10 13.30
CA PRO A 96 -15.94 13.74 13.80
C PRO A 96 -14.98 12.93 12.91
N VAL A 97 -13.83 13.50 12.54
CA VAL A 97 -12.84 12.88 11.66
C VAL A 97 -11.61 12.50 12.47
N ARG A 98 -11.17 11.25 12.35
CA ARG A 98 -9.93 10.73 12.95
C ARG A 98 -8.97 10.30 11.86
N VAL A 99 -7.74 10.79 11.89
CA VAL A 99 -6.69 10.36 10.96
C VAL A 99 -5.86 9.26 11.64
N VAL A 100 -5.70 8.13 10.97
CA VAL A 100 -5.02 6.94 11.51
C VAL A 100 -4.05 6.37 10.49
N THR A 101 -2.86 6.00 10.96
CA THR A 101 -1.86 5.26 10.17
C THR A 101 -1.64 3.89 10.79
N THR A 102 -1.98 2.86 10.04
CA THR A 102 -1.72 1.46 10.37
C THR A 102 -0.34 1.05 9.87
N ARG A 103 0.30 0.13 10.59
CA ARG A 103 1.62 -0.41 10.29
C ARG A 103 1.64 -1.91 10.51
N PRO A 104 2.44 -2.67 9.75
CA PRO A 104 2.66 -4.07 10.05
C PRO A 104 3.31 -4.25 11.41
N GLU A 105 2.88 -5.28 12.15
CA GLU A 105 3.62 -5.79 13.30
C GLU A 105 5.05 -6.13 12.90
N THR A 106 6.00 -6.01 13.84
CA THR A 106 7.44 -6.25 13.60
C THR A 106 7.68 -7.58 12.89
N ASP A 107 6.95 -8.64 13.26
CA ASP A 107 7.10 -9.97 12.65
C ASP A 107 6.65 -10.04 11.18
N SER A 108 5.81 -9.10 10.73
CA SER A 108 5.26 -9.02 9.38
C SER A 108 5.98 -8.02 8.47
N THR A 109 6.94 -7.27 8.98
CA THR A 109 7.71 -6.27 8.23
C THR A 109 8.57 -6.87 7.11
N PHE A 110 9.00 -6.02 6.17
CA PHE A 110 9.78 -6.43 5.01
C PHE A 110 11.13 -7.03 5.43
N TRP A 111 11.87 -6.34 6.31
CA TRP A 111 13.21 -6.74 6.69
C TRP A 111 13.22 -7.98 7.58
N VAL A 112 12.27 -8.12 8.51
CA VAL A 112 12.20 -9.34 9.34
C VAL A 112 11.89 -10.58 8.49
N ASN A 113 11.02 -10.47 7.48
CA ASN A 113 10.72 -11.59 6.59
C ASN A 113 11.87 -11.88 5.61
N LEU A 114 12.48 -10.86 5.03
CA LEU A 114 13.55 -11.02 4.05
C LEU A 114 14.88 -11.40 4.70
N ILE A 115 15.33 -10.65 5.70
CA ILE A 115 16.62 -10.82 6.37
C ILE A 115 16.53 -11.85 7.49
N GLY A 116 15.49 -11.79 8.33
CA GLY A 116 15.30 -12.76 9.42
C GLY A 116 15.00 -14.15 8.86
N ARG A 117 13.85 -14.27 8.18
CA ARG A 117 13.34 -15.56 7.67
C ARG A 117 13.94 -15.99 6.32
N GLY A 118 14.68 -15.12 5.64
CA GLY A 118 15.30 -15.43 4.35
C GLY A 118 14.31 -15.52 3.18
N TYR A 119 13.14 -14.87 3.27
CA TYR A 119 12.19 -14.88 2.16
C TYR A 119 12.82 -14.24 0.92
N PRO A 120 12.68 -14.84 -0.29
CA PRO A 120 13.07 -14.14 -1.50
C PRO A 120 12.27 -12.84 -1.63
N PRO A 121 12.86 -11.79 -2.21
CA PRO A 121 12.15 -10.58 -2.63
C PRO A 121 10.91 -10.94 -3.47
N PRO A 122 9.80 -10.21 -3.31
CA PRO A 122 8.52 -10.59 -3.90
C PRO A 122 8.59 -10.66 -5.43
N ASN A 123 7.86 -11.62 -6.00
CA ASN A 123 7.72 -11.79 -7.45
C ASN A 123 6.24 -11.96 -7.82
N ARG A 124 5.93 -12.20 -9.09
CA ARG A 124 4.53 -12.27 -9.55
C ARG A 124 3.70 -13.35 -8.85
N SER A 125 4.29 -14.50 -8.53
CA SER A 125 3.62 -15.65 -7.88
C SER A 125 3.80 -15.69 -6.37
N PHE A 126 4.80 -15.01 -5.81
CA PHE A 126 5.11 -15.00 -4.39
C PHE A 126 5.13 -13.57 -3.85
N ARG A 127 3.93 -13.02 -3.59
CA ARG A 127 3.69 -11.65 -3.10
C ARG A 127 3.39 -11.59 -1.61
N TRP A 128 4.25 -12.19 -0.80
CA TRP A 128 4.04 -12.31 0.66
C TRP A 128 3.86 -10.96 1.37
N CYS A 129 4.43 -9.87 0.83
CA CYS A 129 4.31 -8.53 1.40
C CYS A 129 2.88 -7.95 1.28
N THR A 130 2.09 -8.37 0.28
CA THR A 130 0.74 -7.81 0.08
C THR A 130 -0.18 -8.17 1.23
N ASP A 131 -0.24 -9.45 1.58
CA ASP A 131 -1.06 -9.93 2.70
C ASP A 131 -0.58 -9.33 4.03
N ARG A 132 0.70 -9.54 4.36
CA ARG A 132 1.28 -9.21 5.66
C ARG A 132 1.38 -7.71 5.94
N MET A 133 1.74 -6.92 4.92
CA MET A 133 2.11 -5.51 5.12
C MET A 133 1.04 -4.54 4.65
N LYS A 134 0.11 -4.94 3.77
CA LYS A 134 -0.94 -4.07 3.24
C LYS A 134 -2.33 -4.47 3.74
N ILE A 135 -2.66 -5.75 3.61
CA ILE A 135 -4.01 -6.24 3.92
C ILE A 135 -4.20 -6.41 5.42
N GLN A 136 -3.31 -7.13 6.10
CA GLN A 136 -3.47 -7.48 7.51
C GLN A 136 -3.58 -6.25 8.43
N PRO A 137 -2.71 -5.22 8.37
CA PRO A 137 -2.78 -4.10 9.31
C PRO A 137 -4.08 -3.31 9.17
N THR A 138 -4.44 -2.98 7.93
CA THR A 138 -5.71 -2.30 7.62
C THR A 138 -6.92 -3.14 8.02
N SER A 139 -6.89 -4.45 7.74
CA SER A 139 -8.00 -5.36 8.07
C SER A 139 -8.18 -5.53 9.57
N GLN A 140 -7.10 -5.63 10.34
CA GLN A 140 -7.15 -5.67 11.81
C GLN A 140 -7.78 -4.40 12.37
N TYR A 141 -7.39 -3.24 11.84
CA TYR A 141 -7.99 -1.96 12.24
C TYR A 141 -9.49 -1.93 11.91
N ILE A 142 -9.90 -2.26 10.67
CA ILE A 142 -11.31 -2.29 10.27
C ILE A 142 -12.12 -3.25 11.15
N ARG A 143 -11.59 -4.45 11.42
CA ARG A 143 -12.24 -5.41 12.34
C ARG A 143 -12.41 -4.84 13.73
N SER A 144 -11.38 -4.20 14.30
CA SER A 144 -11.50 -3.59 15.63
C SER A 144 -12.62 -2.55 15.68
N GLN A 145 -12.80 -1.74 14.63
CA GLN A 145 -13.89 -0.77 14.56
C GLN A 145 -15.25 -1.46 14.40
N ALA A 146 -15.33 -2.52 13.60
CA ALA A 146 -16.54 -3.31 13.43
C ALA A 146 -16.96 -4.05 14.70
N ASP A 147 -16.00 -4.57 15.47
CA ASP A 147 -16.24 -5.25 16.74
C ASP A 147 -16.79 -4.27 17.79
N MET A 148 -16.31 -3.03 17.80
CA MET A 148 -16.79 -1.98 18.71
C MET A 148 -18.16 -1.40 18.31
N ALA A 149 -18.39 -1.16 17.02
CA ALA A 149 -19.58 -0.47 16.51
C ALA A 149 -20.66 -1.43 15.96
N GLY A 150 -20.42 -2.73 15.98
CA GLY A 150 -21.27 -3.77 15.39
C GLY A 150 -21.18 -3.87 13.85
N GLN A 151 -20.94 -2.76 13.16
CA GLN A 151 -20.72 -2.70 11.70
C GLN A 151 -20.01 -1.40 11.31
N VAL A 152 -19.26 -1.45 10.20
CA VAL A 152 -18.58 -0.29 9.59
C VAL A 152 -18.89 -0.16 8.10
N ILE A 153 -18.69 1.03 7.55
CA ILE A 153 -18.76 1.30 6.10
C ILE A 153 -17.39 1.72 5.60
N LEU A 154 -16.80 0.92 4.72
CA LEU A 154 -15.52 1.16 4.06
C LEU A 154 -15.73 1.92 2.75
N LEU A 155 -15.22 3.14 2.68
CA LEU A 155 -15.24 3.97 1.48
C LEU A 155 -13.95 3.75 0.69
N LEU A 156 -14.09 3.39 -0.59
CA LEU A 156 -12.96 3.09 -1.47
C LEU A 156 -12.98 3.94 -2.75
N GLY A 157 -11.81 4.48 -3.11
CA GLY A 157 -11.58 5.16 -4.39
C GLY A 157 -11.38 4.18 -5.56
N VAL A 158 -12.36 3.32 -5.82
CA VAL A 158 -12.33 2.38 -6.96
C VAL A 158 -13.14 2.94 -8.12
N ARG A 159 -12.63 2.82 -9.34
CA ARG A 159 -13.30 3.28 -10.58
C ARG A 159 -13.46 2.16 -11.59
N ARG A 160 -14.57 2.15 -12.31
CA ARG A 160 -14.88 1.19 -13.38
C ARG A 160 -13.96 1.38 -14.58
N SER A 161 -13.63 2.63 -14.90
CA SER A 161 -12.80 3.03 -16.02
C SER A 161 -11.30 2.74 -15.85
N GLU A 162 -10.87 2.20 -14.71
CA GLU A 162 -9.44 2.02 -14.43
C GLU A 162 -8.82 0.80 -15.15
N SER A 163 -9.57 -0.29 -15.30
CA SER A 163 -9.18 -1.42 -16.16
C SER A 163 -10.36 -2.35 -16.43
N SER A 164 -10.30 -3.15 -17.50
CA SER A 164 -11.31 -4.18 -17.79
C SER A 164 -11.48 -5.17 -16.63
N THR A 165 -10.39 -5.53 -15.95
CA THR A 165 -10.42 -6.39 -14.77
C THR A 165 -11.11 -5.73 -13.58
N ARG A 166 -10.86 -4.43 -13.34
CA ARG A 166 -11.55 -3.68 -12.27
C ARG A 166 -13.03 -3.49 -12.61
N ALA A 167 -13.38 -3.22 -13.86
CA ALA A 167 -14.76 -3.16 -14.31
C ALA A 167 -15.52 -4.48 -14.07
N ALA A 168 -14.91 -5.61 -14.43
CA ALA A 168 -15.49 -6.94 -14.18
C ALA A 168 -15.63 -7.25 -12.68
N THR A 169 -14.66 -6.82 -11.88
CA THR A 169 -14.70 -7.00 -10.41
C THR A 169 -15.82 -6.15 -9.80
N VAL A 170 -15.93 -4.88 -10.19
CA VAL A 170 -17.01 -4.00 -9.75
C VAL A 170 -18.36 -4.61 -10.14
N ALA A 171 -18.55 -4.98 -11.41
CA ALA A 171 -19.80 -5.57 -11.90
C ALA A 171 -20.17 -6.88 -11.19
N ARG A 172 -19.19 -7.71 -10.83
CA ARG A 172 -19.43 -8.97 -10.11
C ARG A 172 -20.00 -8.76 -8.70
N TYR A 173 -19.61 -7.67 -8.05
CA TYR A 173 -19.99 -7.34 -6.67
C TYR A 173 -20.89 -6.12 -6.60
N ASP A 174 -21.58 -5.81 -7.69
CA ASP A 174 -22.56 -4.74 -7.77
C ASP A 174 -23.94 -5.35 -7.51
N ASN A 175 -24.55 -4.97 -6.38
CA ASN A 175 -25.92 -5.37 -6.05
C ASN A 175 -26.97 -4.37 -6.55
N GLY A 176 -26.57 -3.33 -7.30
CA GLY A 176 -27.45 -2.25 -7.73
C GLY A 176 -27.81 -1.26 -6.60
N GLU A 177 -27.29 -1.48 -5.40
CA GLU A 177 -27.46 -0.59 -4.25
C GLU A 177 -26.16 0.18 -3.97
N ARG A 178 -26.28 1.22 -3.15
CA ARG A 178 -25.14 2.06 -2.74
C ARG A 178 -24.09 1.28 -1.95
N LEU A 179 -24.55 0.44 -1.01
CA LEU A 179 -23.70 -0.32 -0.10
C LEU A 179 -23.63 -1.79 -0.51
N ASN A 180 -22.41 -2.32 -0.54
CA ASN A 180 -22.14 -3.71 -0.89
C ASN A 180 -21.44 -4.42 0.27
N ARG A 181 -21.65 -5.71 0.48
CA ARG A 181 -20.89 -6.44 1.53
C ARG A 181 -19.42 -6.57 1.15
N HIS A 182 -18.53 -6.43 2.12
CA HIS A 182 -17.12 -6.78 1.94
C HIS A 182 -16.98 -8.30 1.84
N ASN A 183 -16.11 -8.79 0.94
CA ASN A 183 -15.95 -10.22 0.69
C ASN A 183 -15.34 -10.98 1.87
N ASP A 184 -14.31 -10.38 2.49
CA ASP A 184 -13.49 -11.07 3.52
C ASP A 184 -13.66 -10.54 4.95
N LEU A 185 -14.37 -9.42 5.13
CA LEU A 185 -14.49 -8.73 6.41
C LEU A 185 -15.96 -8.80 6.85
N LEU A 186 -16.20 -9.55 7.92
CA LEU A 186 -17.51 -9.59 8.57
C LEU A 186 -17.87 -8.19 9.07
N ASN A 187 -19.18 -7.88 9.02
CA ASN A 187 -19.71 -6.60 9.49
C ASN A 187 -19.07 -5.36 8.84
N CYS A 188 -18.62 -5.50 7.58
CA CYS A 188 -18.05 -4.40 6.79
C CYS A 188 -18.86 -4.25 5.50
N MET A 189 -19.48 -3.09 5.34
CA MET A 189 -20.10 -2.66 4.09
C MET A 189 -19.11 -1.83 3.29
N VAL A 190 -19.27 -1.75 1.97
CA VAL A 190 -18.38 -1.07 1.04
C VAL A 190 -19.17 -0.05 0.24
N PHE A 191 -18.69 1.18 0.22
CA PHE A 191 -19.24 2.29 -0.56
C PHE A 191 -18.18 2.82 -1.54
N ARG A 192 -18.54 2.98 -2.82
CA ARG A 192 -17.64 3.35 -3.92
C ARG A 192 -18.12 4.63 -4.60
N PRO A 193 -17.99 5.80 -3.95
CA PRO A 193 -18.67 7.03 -4.39
C PRO A 193 -18.21 7.52 -5.77
N ILE A 194 -16.96 7.27 -6.16
CA ILE A 194 -16.38 7.78 -7.40
C ILE A 194 -16.35 6.75 -8.55
N VAL A 195 -17.11 5.65 -8.43
CA VAL A 195 -16.97 4.47 -9.30
C VAL A 195 -17.15 4.75 -10.80
N GLU A 196 -17.97 5.76 -11.14
CA GLU A 196 -18.28 6.14 -12.52
C GLU A 196 -17.43 7.31 -13.05
N LEU A 197 -16.43 7.80 -12.30
CA LEU A 197 -15.53 8.84 -12.77
C LEU A 197 -14.43 8.27 -13.69
N SER A 198 -14.05 9.04 -14.71
CA SER A 198 -12.87 8.78 -15.53
C SER A 198 -11.59 9.27 -14.84
N THR A 199 -10.42 8.92 -15.38
CA THR A 199 -9.14 9.42 -14.84
C THR A 199 -9.02 10.93 -15.03
N ASP A 200 -9.43 11.43 -16.20
CA ASP A 200 -9.38 12.84 -16.55
C ASP A 200 -10.33 13.66 -15.66
N GLU A 201 -11.52 13.12 -15.38
CA GLU A 201 -12.49 13.75 -14.48
C GLU A 201 -11.98 13.89 -13.04
N VAL A 202 -11.27 12.87 -12.54
CA VAL A 202 -10.62 12.93 -11.21
C VAL A 202 -9.56 14.03 -11.19
N TRP A 203 -8.71 14.07 -12.20
CA TRP A 203 -7.64 15.08 -12.28
C TRP A 203 -8.17 16.48 -12.50
N GLU A 204 -9.15 16.66 -13.38
CA GLU A 204 -9.80 17.94 -13.62
C GLU A 204 -10.37 18.49 -12.31
N TYR A 205 -11.10 17.67 -11.55
CA TYR A 205 -11.65 18.11 -10.27
C TYR A 205 -10.56 18.52 -9.27
N LEU A 206 -9.52 17.69 -9.09
CA LEU A 206 -8.42 17.98 -8.17
C LEU A 206 -7.58 19.18 -8.60
N ALA A 207 -7.44 19.43 -9.90
CA ALA A 207 -6.69 20.58 -10.41
C ALA A 207 -7.43 21.91 -10.21
N PHE A 208 -8.76 21.91 -10.32
CA PHE A 208 -9.56 23.14 -10.26
C PHE A 208 -10.27 23.39 -8.93
N THR A 209 -10.32 22.40 -8.03
CA THR A 209 -11.02 22.51 -6.75
C THR A 209 -10.02 22.41 -5.58
N PRO A 210 -9.81 23.49 -4.80
CA PRO A 210 -8.98 23.44 -3.61
C PRO A 210 -9.51 22.43 -2.58
N PRO A 211 -8.65 21.73 -1.84
CA PRO A 211 -9.08 20.85 -0.76
C PRO A 211 -9.80 21.61 0.37
N PRO A 212 -10.84 21.01 0.99
CA PRO A 212 -11.58 21.66 2.07
C PRO A 212 -10.82 21.76 3.38
N TRP A 213 -9.72 21.01 3.54
CA TRP A 213 -8.79 21.13 4.65
C TRP A 213 -7.73 22.24 4.44
N GLY A 214 -7.78 22.96 3.32
CA GLY A 214 -6.88 24.08 3.00
C GLY A 214 -5.69 23.69 2.13
N GLY A 215 -5.09 24.69 1.45
CA GLY A 215 -3.97 24.50 0.53
C GLY A 215 -4.41 24.25 -0.93
N SER A 216 -3.64 23.42 -1.64
CA SER A 216 -3.93 23.00 -3.02
C SER A 216 -3.49 21.56 -3.26
N HIS A 217 -3.99 20.94 -4.33
CA HIS A 217 -3.52 19.62 -4.79
C HIS A 217 -2.24 19.70 -5.63
N SER A 218 -1.56 20.85 -5.67
CA SER A 218 -0.38 21.06 -6.52
C SER A 218 0.76 20.10 -6.18
N ALA A 219 0.98 19.80 -4.89
CA ALA A 219 2.01 18.84 -4.48
C ALA A 219 1.70 17.42 -4.96
N LEU A 220 0.42 17.01 -4.93
CA LEU A 220 -0.02 15.72 -5.48
C LEU A 220 0.19 15.66 -6.99
N ILE A 221 -0.21 16.71 -7.72
CA ILE A 221 -0.06 16.78 -9.17
C ILE A 221 1.44 16.75 -9.54
N GLN A 222 2.28 17.52 -8.84
CA GLN A 222 3.73 17.50 -9.02
C GLN A 222 4.33 16.12 -8.75
N LEU A 223 3.89 15.43 -7.69
CA LEU A 223 4.36 14.09 -7.37
C LEU A 223 4.08 13.09 -8.50
N TYR A 224 2.92 13.18 -9.17
CA TYR A 224 2.61 12.34 -10.33
C TYR A 224 3.41 12.76 -11.58
N MET A 225 3.64 14.06 -11.79
CA MET A 225 4.50 14.56 -12.86
C MET A 225 5.93 14.03 -12.72
N ASP A 226 6.52 14.20 -11.54
CA ASP A 226 7.90 13.81 -11.27
C ASP A 226 8.08 12.28 -11.36
N ALA A 227 7.06 11.48 -11.02
CA ALA A 227 7.12 10.02 -11.13
C ALA A 227 7.01 9.47 -12.56
N GLY A 228 6.95 10.34 -13.57
CA GLY A 228 6.76 9.95 -14.97
C GLY A 228 5.44 9.21 -15.20
N ALA A 229 4.40 9.55 -14.43
CA ALA A 229 3.10 8.89 -14.56
C ALA A 229 2.40 9.32 -15.85
N ALA A 230 2.12 8.36 -16.73
CA ALA A 230 1.40 8.55 -17.99
C ALA A 230 -0.07 9.01 -17.83
N GLU A 231 -0.54 9.29 -16.61
CA GLU A 231 -1.89 9.78 -16.28
C GLU A 231 -1.91 11.31 -16.06
N CYS A 232 -0.89 12.05 -16.52
CA CYS A 232 -0.71 13.47 -16.21
C CYS A 232 -1.55 14.40 -17.13
N PRO A 233 -2.23 15.44 -16.57
CA PRO A 233 -3.15 16.31 -17.33
C PRO A 233 -2.49 17.33 -18.28
N THR A 234 -1.16 17.41 -18.38
CA THR A 234 -0.44 18.46 -19.13
C THR A 234 -0.20 18.18 -20.62
N VAL A 235 -0.81 17.14 -21.21
CA VAL A 235 -0.71 16.91 -22.66
C VAL A 235 -1.94 17.49 -23.36
N LEU A 236 -1.87 18.78 -23.71
CA LEU A 236 -2.87 19.49 -24.51
C LEU A 236 -2.68 19.30 -26.04
N SER A 237 -1.73 18.47 -26.48
CA SER A 237 -1.46 18.12 -27.88
C SER A 237 -1.19 16.63 -28.04
N GLN A 238 -2.01 15.94 -28.84
CA GLN A 238 -1.83 14.51 -29.17
C GLN A 238 -0.50 14.20 -29.86
N ASP A 239 0.20 15.21 -30.40
CA ASP A 239 1.40 15.05 -31.21
C ASP A 239 2.72 15.05 -30.40
N ASP A 240 2.68 15.35 -29.10
CA ASP A 240 3.86 15.29 -28.20
C ASP A 240 3.84 14.05 -27.29
N ALA A 241 2.89 13.13 -27.47
CA ALA A 241 2.80 11.92 -26.67
C ALA A 241 3.80 10.86 -27.16
N PRO A 242 4.83 10.47 -26.39
CA PRO A 242 5.51 9.21 -26.63
C PRO A 242 4.47 8.12 -26.36
N GLY A 243 4.16 7.33 -27.38
CA GLY A 243 3.02 6.38 -27.41
C GLY A 243 2.65 5.77 -26.06
N CYS A 244 1.56 6.26 -25.45
CA CYS A 244 1.12 5.86 -24.12
C CYS A 244 0.26 4.59 -24.17
N GLY A 245 0.91 3.50 -24.57
CA GLY A 245 0.39 2.14 -24.43
C GLY A 245 1.41 1.28 -23.68
N THR A 246 1.82 1.64 -22.45
CA THR A 246 2.57 0.72 -21.56
C THR A 246 2.70 1.22 -20.10
N SER A 247 2.34 0.32 -19.17
CA SER A 247 2.64 0.26 -17.71
C SER A 247 2.57 1.57 -16.90
N ASN A 248 1.42 1.83 -16.25
CA ASN A 248 1.21 2.89 -15.26
C ASN A 248 2.35 2.92 -14.23
N SER A 249 3.09 4.03 -14.16
CA SER A 249 3.92 4.37 -13.00
C SER A 249 2.98 4.59 -11.81
N ARG A 250 2.72 3.52 -11.04
CA ARG A 250 1.94 3.57 -9.81
C ARG A 250 2.91 3.67 -8.64
N PHE A 251 2.62 4.56 -7.70
CA PHE A 251 3.36 4.62 -6.45
C PHE A 251 3.33 3.26 -5.74
N GLY A 252 4.45 2.89 -5.17
CA GLY A 252 4.58 1.68 -4.36
C GLY A 252 5.87 1.67 -3.57
N CYS A 253 6.17 0.50 -3.02
CA CYS A 253 7.38 0.31 -2.24
C CYS A 253 8.62 0.32 -3.12
N TRP A 254 9.64 1.07 -2.69
CA TRP A 254 10.91 1.21 -3.41
C TRP A 254 11.69 -0.11 -3.46
N THR A 255 11.37 -1.06 -2.58
CA THR A 255 11.96 -2.41 -2.55
C THR A 255 11.27 -3.41 -3.49
N CYS A 256 10.26 -2.99 -4.26
CA CYS A 256 9.43 -3.89 -5.07
C CYS A 256 10.21 -4.53 -6.24
N THR A 257 10.38 -5.85 -6.19
CA THR A 257 11.04 -6.65 -7.24
C THR A 257 10.06 -7.39 -8.17
N VAL A 258 8.76 -7.07 -8.08
CA VAL A 258 7.71 -7.67 -8.93
C VAL A 258 7.69 -7.04 -10.32
N VAL A 259 7.89 -5.73 -10.37
CA VAL A 259 8.16 -4.99 -11.61
C VAL A 259 9.62 -5.18 -12.00
N GLU A 260 9.96 -4.98 -13.26
CA GLU A 260 11.36 -5.11 -13.70
C GLU A 260 12.21 -3.93 -13.22
N LYS A 261 11.68 -2.71 -13.42
CA LYS A 261 12.27 -1.44 -13.00
C LYS A 261 11.25 -0.62 -12.21
N ASP A 262 11.72 0.10 -11.20
CA ASP A 262 10.89 1.09 -10.50
C ASP A 262 10.88 2.41 -11.29
N LYS A 263 9.93 2.51 -12.23
CA LYS A 263 9.77 3.71 -13.07
C LYS A 263 9.43 4.97 -12.24
N SER A 264 8.77 4.81 -11.10
CA SER A 264 8.37 5.95 -10.27
C SER A 264 9.58 6.56 -9.58
N LEU A 265 10.43 5.73 -8.98
CA LEU A 265 11.65 6.19 -8.31
C LEU A 265 12.70 6.68 -9.31
N MET A 266 12.79 6.06 -10.50
CA MET A 266 13.61 6.55 -11.60
C MET A 266 13.14 7.93 -12.07
N GLY A 267 11.82 8.13 -12.23
CA GLY A 267 11.24 9.43 -12.57
C GLY A 267 11.63 10.50 -11.55
N PHE A 268 11.54 10.20 -10.24
CA PHE A 268 12.00 11.13 -9.21
C PHE A 268 13.48 11.49 -9.34
N VAL A 269 14.35 10.52 -9.62
CA VAL A 269 15.78 10.80 -9.85
C VAL A 269 15.97 11.72 -11.08
N GLU A 270 15.24 11.47 -12.17
CA GLU A 270 15.26 12.30 -13.39
C GLU A 270 14.71 13.72 -13.14
N ALA A 271 13.73 13.85 -12.25
CA ALA A 271 13.14 15.13 -11.83
C ALA A 271 14.01 15.93 -10.85
N GLY A 272 15.17 15.39 -10.44
CA GLY A 272 16.15 16.10 -9.61
C GLY A 272 16.37 15.52 -8.22
N TYR A 273 15.65 14.46 -7.82
CA TYR A 273 15.82 13.80 -6.52
C TYR A 273 16.91 12.71 -6.59
N GLY A 274 18.12 13.12 -6.96
CA GLY A 274 19.27 12.22 -7.20
C GLY A 274 19.68 11.39 -5.99
N GLU A 275 19.34 11.83 -4.78
CA GLU A 275 19.58 11.14 -3.50
C GLU A 275 18.88 9.76 -3.40
N PHE A 276 17.91 9.47 -4.27
CA PHE A 276 17.25 8.16 -4.31
C PHE A 276 17.95 7.12 -5.19
N SER A 277 18.99 7.51 -5.93
CA SER A 277 19.78 6.57 -6.77
C SER A 277 20.32 5.36 -5.97
N PRO A 278 20.84 5.51 -4.74
CA PRO A 278 21.27 4.37 -3.93
C PRO A 278 20.14 3.36 -3.64
N LEU A 279 18.89 3.82 -3.46
CA LEU A 279 17.73 2.94 -3.24
C LEU A 279 17.44 2.08 -4.48
N ILE A 280 17.52 2.68 -5.68
CA ILE A 280 17.35 1.97 -6.96
C ILE A 280 18.44 0.90 -7.10
N ASN A 281 19.70 1.28 -6.89
CA ASN A 281 20.84 0.36 -7.00
C ASN A 281 20.72 -0.81 -6.03
N PHE A 282 20.32 -0.55 -4.77
CA PHE A 282 20.08 -1.59 -3.78
C PHE A 282 18.95 -2.53 -4.21
N ARG A 283 17.83 -1.97 -4.70
CA ARG A 283 16.69 -2.74 -5.17
C ARG A 283 17.05 -3.63 -6.36
N ASP A 284 17.83 -3.13 -7.31
CA ASP A 284 18.25 -3.87 -8.50
C ASP A 284 19.22 -4.99 -8.14
N TRP A 285 20.15 -4.73 -7.23
CA TRP A 285 21.00 -5.77 -6.64
C TRP A 285 20.17 -6.86 -5.94
N LEU A 286 19.18 -6.45 -5.14
CA LEU A 286 18.30 -7.37 -4.42
C LEU A 286 17.49 -8.24 -5.40
N ALA A 287 17.03 -7.67 -6.52
CA ALA A 287 16.38 -8.41 -7.60
C ALA A 287 17.34 -9.41 -8.26
N GLY A 288 18.61 -9.02 -8.47
CA GLY A 288 19.66 -9.84 -9.08
C GLY A 288 19.99 -11.09 -8.28
N ILE A 289 20.05 -10.99 -6.95
CA ILE A 289 20.39 -12.14 -6.09
C ILE A 289 19.20 -13.09 -5.81
N ARG A 290 17.97 -12.69 -6.16
CA ARG A 290 16.72 -13.39 -5.76
C ARG A 290 16.71 -14.87 -6.15
N ASN A 291 17.18 -15.17 -7.36
CA ASN A 291 17.09 -16.50 -7.97
C ASN A 291 18.44 -17.22 -8.07
N ASP A 292 19.50 -16.66 -7.49
CA ASP A 292 20.83 -17.26 -7.47
C ASP A 292 20.83 -18.53 -6.59
N PRO A 293 21.05 -19.73 -7.14
CA PRO A 293 20.99 -20.97 -6.38
C PRO A 293 22.00 -21.04 -5.23
N GLU A 294 23.19 -20.42 -5.37
CA GLU A 294 24.23 -20.46 -4.34
C GLU A 294 23.84 -19.67 -3.09
N ARG A 295 22.91 -18.73 -3.26
CA ARG A 295 22.38 -17.89 -2.19
C ARG A 295 21.15 -18.48 -1.51
N ARG A 296 20.70 -19.66 -1.93
CA ARG A 296 19.43 -20.27 -1.51
C ARG A 296 19.68 -21.61 -0.83
N LEU A 297 19.02 -21.83 0.31
CA LEU A 297 19.00 -23.15 0.93
C LEU A 297 18.17 -24.12 0.08
N ALA A 298 18.56 -25.38 0.04
CA ALA A 298 17.77 -26.39 -0.65
C ALA A 298 16.44 -26.68 0.08
N ARG A 299 16.49 -26.75 1.41
CA ARG A 299 15.32 -27.06 2.25
C ARG A 299 14.65 -25.78 2.76
N ARG A 300 13.33 -25.84 2.95
CA ARG A 300 12.58 -24.81 3.69
C ARG A 300 13.04 -24.76 5.14
N ARG A 301 12.69 -23.69 5.88
CA ARG A 301 12.97 -23.59 7.33
C ARG A 301 12.38 -24.76 8.13
N ASN A 302 11.26 -25.35 7.69
CA ASN A 302 10.67 -26.56 8.29
C ASN A 302 11.38 -27.89 7.89
N GLY A 303 12.49 -27.84 7.15
CA GLY A 303 13.30 -29.00 6.77
C GLY A 303 12.83 -29.74 5.53
N LYS A 304 11.66 -29.39 4.96
CA LYS A 304 11.09 -30.06 3.79
C LYS A 304 11.70 -29.54 2.49
N LEU A 305 11.92 -30.45 1.55
CA LEU A 305 12.16 -30.12 0.13
C LEU A 305 10.80 -29.82 -0.52
N THR A 306 10.78 -28.85 -1.44
CA THR A 306 9.57 -28.51 -2.20
C THR A 306 9.84 -28.78 -3.67
N ILE A 307 9.03 -29.63 -4.27
CA ILE A 307 9.03 -29.92 -5.71
C ILE A 307 7.60 -29.70 -6.19
N THR A 308 7.43 -28.99 -7.31
CA THR A 308 6.10 -28.79 -7.92
C THR A 308 5.59 -30.12 -8.51
N ASN A 309 4.30 -30.17 -8.84
CA ASN A 309 3.71 -31.32 -9.53
C ASN A 309 4.40 -31.60 -10.88
N ASP A 310 4.99 -30.57 -11.49
CA ASP A 310 5.76 -30.65 -12.75
C ASP A 310 7.23 -31.06 -12.53
N GLY A 311 7.61 -31.47 -11.32
CA GLY A 311 8.97 -31.90 -10.99
C GLY A 311 9.99 -30.77 -10.78
N VAL A 312 9.54 -29.50 -10.73
CA VAL A 312 10.44 -28.35 -10.57
C VAL A 312 10.78 -28.14 -9.10
N PHE A 313 12.06 -28.15 -8.77
CA PHE A 313 12.54 -27.85 -7.43
C PHE A 313 12.34 -26.38 -7.07
N ILE A 314 11.72 -26.10 -5.92
CA ILE A 314 11.56 -24.75 -5.39
C ILE A 314 12.53 -24.54 -4.22
N PRO A 315 13.55 -23.67 -4.39
CA PRO A 315 14.52 -23.40 -3.34
C PRO A 315 13.88 -22.86 -2.05
N GLY A 316 14.51 -23.21 -0.94
CA GLY A 316 14.29 -22.69 0.40
C GLY A 316 14.62 -21.21 0.55
N PRO A 317 14.71 -20.69 1.78
CA PRO A 317 15.05 -19.28 2.02
C PRO A 317 16.51 -18.96 1.62
N PHE A 318 16.89 -17.69 1.69
CA PHE A 318 18.29 -17.28 1.58
C PHE A 318 19.18 -17.93 2.64
N THR A 319 20.45 -18.19 2.29
CA THR A 319 21.45 -18.69 3.25
C THR A 319 21.69 -17.68 4.37
N LEU A 320 22.31 -18.12 5.47
CA LEU A 320 22.65 -17.19 6.56
C LEU A 320 23.71 -16.17 6.11
N GLU A 321 24.67 -16.55 5.25
CA GLU A 321 25.63 -15.59 4.69
C GLU A 321 24.92 -14.52 3.86
N THR A 322 24.00 -14.93 2.98
CA THR A 322 23.24 -13.99 2.16
C THR A 322 22.40 -13.05 3.02
N ARG A 323 21.74 -13.59 4.06
CA ARG A 323 20.95 -12.77 5.01
C ARG A 323 21.82 -11.74 5.73
N ARG A 324 23.04 -12.09 6.15
CA ARG A 324 24.01 -11.15 6.74
C ARG A 324 24.45 -10.08 5.73
N GLU A 325 24.78 -10.47 4.50
CA GLU A 325 25.16 -9.53 3.45
C GLU A 325 24.05 -8.50 3.19
N VAL A 326 22.79 -8.93 3.12
CA VAL A 326 21.66 -8.01 2.95
C VAL A 326 21.60 -7.03 4.13
N LEU A 327 21.71 -7.49 5.37
CA LEU A 327 21.69 -6.62 6.55
C LEU A 327 22.81 -5.58 6.52
N ASP A 328 24.04 -6.00 6.21
CA ASP A 328 25.19 -5.10 6.13
C ASP A 328 25.00 -4.02 5.05
N ARG A 329 24.43 -4.40 3.90
CA ARG A 329 24.10 -3.47 2.81
C ARG A 329 22.96 -2.52 3.18
N VAL A 330 21.93 -2.98 3.90
CA VAL A 330 20.87 -2.09 4.40
C VAL A 330 21.45 -1.05 5.35
N LEU A 331 22.29 -1.47 6.31
CA LEU A 331 22.95 -0.55 7.25
C LEU A 331 23.93 0.40 6.55
N ALA A 332 24.58 -0.04 5.47
CA ALA A 332 25.41 0.83 4.63
C ALA A 332 24.55 1.85 3.88
N LEU A 333 23.41 1.42 3.35
CA LEU A 333 22.45 2.28 2.65
C LEU A 333 21.84 3.33 3.59
N GLU A 334 21.55 3.00 4.85
CA GLU A 334 21.14 3.98 5.88
C GLU A 334 22.20 5.06 6.09
N ARG A 335 23.48 4.69 6.13
CA ARG A 335 24.59 5.66 6.28
C ARG A 335 24.76 6.55 5.05
N GLU A 336 24.62 5.97 3.85
CA GLU A 336 24.74 6.69 2.59
C GLU A 336 23.59 7.68 2.38
N THR A 337 22.36 7.23 2.58
CA THR A 337 21.13 8.04 2.39
C THR A 337 20.80 8.93 3.59
N LYS A 338 21.50 8.75 4.73
CA LYS A 338 21.20 9.39 6.02
C LYS A 338 19.73 9.25 6.45
N SER A 339 19.08 8.17 6.01
CA SER A 339 17.69 7.86 6.28
C SER A 339 17.59 6.56 7.06
N LYS A 340 16.63 6.48 7.98
CA LYS A 340 16.32 5.24 8.69
C LYS A 340 15.57 4.32 7.72
N ILE A 341 16.11 3.13 7.46
CA ILE A 341 15.56 2.14 6.52
C ILE A 341 15.10 0.88 7.26
N ILE A 342 15.80 0.49 8.33
CA ILE A 342 15.47 -0.67 9.16
C ILE A 342 15.39 -0.26 10.62
N GLU A 343 14.29 -0.60 11.28
CA GLU A 343 14.07 -0.26 12.68
C GLU A 343 14.91 -1.13 13.63
N GLU A 344 15.23 -0.60 14.81
CA GLU A 344 15.98 -1.35 15.82
C GLU A 344 15.23 -2.62 16.28
N SER A 345 13.91 -2.51 16.41
CA SER A 345 13.04 -3.66 16.72
C SER A 345 13.08 -4.75 15.65
N GLU A 346 13.21 -4.38 14.37
CA GLU A 346 13.42 -5.34 13.28
C GLU A 346 14.78 -6.02 13.40
N VAL A 347 15.85 -5.27 13.69
CA VAL A 347 17.20 -5.83 13.87
C VAL A 347 17.26 -6.82 15.04
N ILE A 348 16.65 -6.47 16.18
CA ILE A 348 16.55 -7.37 17.33
C ILE A 348 15.82 -8.66 16.93
N ARG A 349 14.66 -8.53 16.29
CA ARG A 349 13.86 -9.69 15.88
C ARG A 349 14.56 -10.56 14.84
N ILE A 350 15.30 -9.96 13.91
CA ILE A 350 16.14 -10.69 12.95
C ILE A 350 17.17 -11.57 13.66
N ARG A 351 17.85 -11.02 14.67
CA ARG A 351 18.88 -11.75 15.44
C ARG A 351 18.27 -12.89 16.25
N GLU A 352 17.10 -12.69 16.86
CA GLU A 352 16.35 -13.75 17.53
C GLU A 352 16.01 -14.89 16.58
N ILE A 353 15.45 -14.57 15.40
CA ILE A 353 15.13 -15.57 14.37
C ILE A 353 16.37 -16.37 13.95
N TRP A 354 17.54 -15.72 13.84
CA TRP A 354 18.78 -16.42 13.50
C TRP A 354 19.28 -17.33 14.62
N ALA A 355 19.11 -16.93 15.88
CA ALA A 355 19.43 -17.77 17.04
C ALA A 355 18.50 -19.00 17.10
N GLU A 356 17.19 -18.80 16.90
CA GLU A 356 16.20 -19.88 16.77
C GLU A 356 16.57 -20.85 15.63
N ASP A 357 16.92 -20.32 14.45
CA ASP A 357 17.36 -21.11 13.30
C ASP A 357 18.60 -21.95 13.63
N ALA A 358 19.62 -21.35 14.25
CA ALA A 358 20.84 -22.05 14.64
C ALA A 358 20.55 -23.22 15.59
N SER A 359 19.67 -23.02 16.58
CA SER A 359 19.24 -24.08 17.48
C SER A 359 18.49 -25.19 16.75
N MET A 360 17.58 -24.85 15.84
CA MET A 360 16.82 -25.83 15.07
C MET A 360 17.72 -26.67 14.14
N PHE A 361 18.70 -26.04 13.49
CA PHE A 361 19.65 -26.75 12.63
C PHE A 361 20.52 -27.72 13.44
N ALA A 362 21.02 -27.29 14.61
CA ALA A 362 21.80 -28.16 15.48
C ALA A 362 21.01 -29.40 15.93
N THR A 363 19.76 -29.22 16.37
CA THR A 363 18.89 -30.34 16.77
C THR A 363 18.65 -31.32 15.61
N ARG A 364 18.34 -30.82 14.41
CA ARG A 364 18.13 -31.68 13.24
C ARG A 364 19.36 -32.46 12.86
N SER A 365 20.55 -31.84 12.87
CA SER A 365 21.79 -32.55 12.58
C SER A 365 22.06 -33.68 13.57
N VAL A 366 21.72 -33.49 14.85
CA VAL A 366 21.80 -34.55 15.87
C VAL A 366 20.80 -35.67 15.59
N ASP A 367 19.55 -35.33 15.25
CA ASP A 367 18.51 -36.32 14.96
C ASP A 367 18.81 -37.13 13.69
N GLU A 368 19.30 -36.49 12.63
CA GLU A 368 19.75 -37.16 11.41
C GLU A 368 20.93 -38.09 11.69
N ALA A 369 21.91 -37.64 12.49
CA ALA A 369 23.04 -38.48 12.90
C ALA A 369 22.59 -39.69 13.73
N ARG A 370 21.62 -39.51 14.64
CA ARG A 370 21.02 -40.60 15.42
C ARG A 370 20.24 -41.59 14.56
N ALA A 371 19.46 -41.10 13.59
CA ALA A 371 18.73 -41.95 12.67
C ALA A 371 19.66 -42.83 11.82
N VAL A 372 20.78 -42.27 11.35
CA VAL A 372 21.82 -43.03 10.64
C VAL A 372 22.53 -44.02 11.57
N ALA A 373 22.80 -43.64 12.82
CA ALA A 373 23.47 -44.50 13.79
C ALA A 373 22.58 -45.65 14.32
N GLY A 374 21.26 -45.44 14.44
CA GLY A 374 20.28 -46.42 14.93
C GLY A 374 19.67 -47.33 13.85
N SER A 375 20.04 -47.13 12.58
CA SER A 375 19.60 -47.98 11.45
C SER A 375 20.62 -49.07 11.09
N LYS A 376 21.49 -49.46 12.03
CA LYS A 376 22.47 -50.55 11.88
C LYS A 376 22.12 -51.77 12.70
#